data_AF-A0A414KKA0-F1
#
_entry.id   AF-A0A414KKA0-F1
#
_cell.length_a   1.000
_cell.length_b   1.000
_cell.length_c   1.000
_cell.angle_alpha   90.00
_cell.angle_beta   90.00
_cell.angle_gamma   90.00
#
_symmetry.space_group_name_H-M   'P 1'
#
loop_
_entity.id
_entity.type
_entity.pdbx_description
1 polymer ?
#
loop_
_entity_poly.entity_id
_entity_poly.type
_entity_poly.pdbx_seq_one_letter_code
_entity_poly.pdbx_strand_id
1 'polypeptide(L)'
;MKIIKVSTELEMSVHEFPEGTMREQNKALYDLIGNGCDIVEHVMPKRLYRELKMPSTPVKEPGKCVSMLIDEEGRLKPNKANLIGSYLYEFDKHGCPIVGNILFIGEKMGDDGVEFCGISEENFSLLETELKNMITAMKTTVKEMSK
;
A
#
# COMPACT_ATOMS: atom_id res chain seq x y z
N MET A 1 -9.50 8.00 -10.02
CA MET A 1 -9.69 7.07 -8.86
C MET A 1 -8.43 7.17 -8.03
N LYS A 2 -8.56 7.15 -6.70
CA LYS A 2 -7.46 7.52 -5.82
C LYS A 2 -6.69 6.31 -5.29
N ILE A 3 -5.44 6.54 -4.93
CA ILE A 3 -4.56 5.61 -4.23
C ILE A 3 -4.00 6.29 -2.98
N ILE A 4 -3.52 5.47 -2.04
CA ILE A 4 -3.02 5.97 -0.75
C ILE A 4 -1.56 5.59 -0.61
N LYS A 5 -0.69 6.57 -0.35
CA LYS A 5 0.70 6.36 0.03
C LYS A 5 0.84 6.44 1.55
N VAL A 6 1.56 5.49 2.14
CA VAL A 6 1.98 5.55 3.55
C VAL A 6 3.50 5.48 3.63
N SER A 7 4.11 6.49 4.25
CA SER A 7 5.56 6.59 4.41
C SER A 7 6.07 5.82 5.63
N THR A 8 7.39 5.65 5.72
CA THR A 8 8.06 5.09 6.90
C THR A 8 7.94 5.97 8.15
N GLU A 9 7.57 7.24 7.99
CA GLU A 9 7.40 8.20 9.09
C GLU A 9 5.94 8.29 9.57
N LEU A 10 5.13 7.28 9.24
CA LEU A 10 3.70 7.22 9.56
C LEU A 10 2.92 8.43 9.00
N GLU A 11 3.27 8.86 7.80
CA GLU A 11 2.55 9.92 7.09
C GLU A 11 1.76 9.33 5.93
N MET A 12 0.51 9.77 5.79
CA MET A 12 -0.38 9.33 4.73
C MET A 12 -0.62 10.48 3.76
N SER A 13 -0.62 10.16 2.47
CA SER A 13 -1.01 11.09 1.40
C SER A 13 -1.86 10.38 0.36
N VAL A 14 -2.71 11.14 -0.31
CA VAL A 14 -3.67 10.67 -1.29
C VAL A 14 -3.27 11.18 -2.66
N HIS A 15 -3.30 10.32 -3.66
CA HIS A 15 -2.90 10.63 -5.03
C HIS A 15 -3.93 10.09 -6.01
N GLU A 16 -4.05 10.70 -7.19
CA GLU A 16 -4.79 10.08 -8.28
C GLU A 16 -3.97 8.91 -8.85
N PHE A 17 -4.66 7.83 -9.25
CA PHE A 17 -4.04 6.76 -9.99
C PHE A 17 -3.57 7.29 -11.36
N PRO A 18 -2.33 6.96 -11.79
CA PRO A 18 -1.77 7.54 -13.00
C PRO A 18 -2.53 7.10 -14.27
N GLU A 19 -2.62 8.01 -15.23
CA GLU A 19 -3.16 7.76 -16.56
C GLU A 19 -2.02 7.43 -17.55
N GLY A 20 -2.39 6.96 -18.75
CA GLY A 20 -1.46 6.65 -19.83
C GLY A 20 -1.23 5.16 -20.02
N THR A 21 -0.15 4.83 -20.72
CA THR A 21 0.27 3.45 -20.97
C THR A 21 0.72 2.75 -19.68
N MET A 22 0.71 1.42 -19.65
CA MET A 22 1.21 0.65 -18.50
C MET A 22 2.64 1.09 -18.09
N ARG A 23 3.49 1.45 -19.05
CA ARG A 23 4.85 1.92 -18.79
C ARG A 23 4.86 3.27 -18.07
N GLU A 24 4.02 4.21 -18.50
CA GLU A 24 3.89 5.53 -17.87
C GLU A 24 3.28 5.42 -16.48
N GLN A 25 2.25 4.57 -16.33
CA GLN A 25 1.63 4.27 -15.04
C GLN A 25 2.63 3.65 -14.07
N ASN A 26 3.35 2.61 -14.49
CA ASN A 26 4.37 1.97 -13.67
C ASN A 26 5.46 2.97 -13.26
N LYS A 27 5.96 3.79 -14.20
CA LYS A 27 6.95 4.82 -13.88
C LYS A 27 6.42 5.79 -12.81
N ALA A 28 5.18 6.26 -12.94
CA ALA A 28 4.58 7.15 -11.95
C ALA A 28 4.41 6.48 -10.58
N LEU A 29 4.05 5.19 -10.54
CA LEU A 29 3.97 4.42 -9.29
C LEU A 29 5.35 4.26 -8.64
N TYR A 30 6.40 4.01 -9.43
CA TYR A 30 7.79 3.90 -8.94
C TYR A 30 8.27 5.22 -8.35
N ASP A 31 8.10 6.31 -9.10
CA ASP A 31 8.46 7.66 -8.67
C ASP A 31 7.68 8.05 -7.40
N LEU A 32 6.41 7.60 -7.28
CA LEU A 32 5.58 7.86 -6.11
C LEU A 32 6.00 7.06 -4.87
N ILE A 33 6.38 5.78 -5.01
CA ILE A 33 7.02 5.01 -3.93
C ILE A 33 8.31 5.72 -3.51
N GLY A 34 9.11 6.15 -4.47
CA GLY A 34 10.34 6.89 -4.24
C GLY A 34 11.48 6.01 -3.74
N ASN A 35 12.48 6.62 -3.09
CA ASN A 35 13.68 5.94 -2.58
C ASN A 35 14.45 5.13 -3.64
N GLY A 36 14.38 5.56 -4.90
CA GLY A 36 15.01 4.85 -6.03
C GLY A 36 14.32 3.52 -6.36
N CYS A 37 13.01 3.41 -6.15
CA CYS A 37 12.20 2.29 -6.64
C CYS A 37 12.24 2.25 -8.17
N ASP A 38 12.57 1.09 -8.74
CA ASP A 38 12.55 0.84 -10.19
C ASP A 38 11.67 -0.37 -10.55
N ILE A 39 11.32 -1.19 -9.55
CA ILE A 39 10.47 -2.36 -9.68
C ILE A 39 9.64 -2.54 -8.42
N VAL A 40 8.38 -2.91 -8.60
CA VAL A 40 7.43 -3.08 -7.50
C VAL A 40 7.09 -4.54 -7.29
N GLU A 41 7.00 -4.92 -6.02
CA GLU A 41 6.36 -6.17 -5.62
C GLU A 41 4.88 -5.91 -5.38
N HIS A 42 4.04 -6.81 -5.89
CA HIS A 42 2.64 -6.86 -5.53
C HIS A 42 2.44 -7.75 -4.29
N VAL A 43 1.95 -7.15 -3.20
CA VAL A 43 1.76 -7.81 -1.91
C VAL A 43 0.28 -7.86 -1.55
N MET A 44 -0.16 -9.03 -1.09
CA MET A 44 -1.51 -9.30 -0.58
C MET A 44 -1.52 -9.44 0.96
N PRO A 45 -1.45 -8.33 1.71
CA PRO A 45 -1.27 -8.37 3.17
C PRO A 45 -2.49 -8.93 3.91
N LYS A 46 -2.30 -9.97 4.73
CA LYS A 46 -3.41 -10.72 5.35
C LYS A 46 -4.28 -9.90 6.29
N ARG A 47 -3.71 -8.97 7.05
CA ARG A 47 -4.49 -8.14 8.00
C ARG A 47 -5.25 -7.00 7.31
N LEU A 48 -4.86 -6.60 6.10
CA LEU A 48 -5.67 -5.66 5.30
C LEU A 48 -7.08 -6.23 5.05
N TYR A 49 -7.15 -7.53 4.79
CA TYR A 49 -8.42 -8.23 4.55
C TYR A 49 -9.11 -8.65 5.85
N ARG A 50 -8.34 -9.20 6.80
CA ARG A 50 -8.92 -9.74 8.04
C ARG A 50 -9.34 -8.65 9.02
N GLU A 51 -8.51 -7.63 9.21
CA GLU A 51 -8.74 -6.57 10.21
C GLU A 51 -9.45 -5.37 9.58
N LEU A 52 -8.97 -4.87 8.43
CA LEU A 52 -9.55 -3.70 7.78
C LEU A 52 -10.70 -4.01 6.82
N LYS A 53 -11.07 -5.30 6.70
CA LYS A 53 -12.22 -5.79 5.90
C LYS A 53 -12.19 -5.39 4.42
N MET A 54 -11.00 -5.13 3.88
CA MET A 54 -10.86 -4.85 2.45
C MET A 54 -11.15 -6.11 1.61
N PRO A 55 -11.72 -5.98 0.41
CA PRO A 55 -11.86 -7.11 -0.50
C PRO A 55 -10.50 -7.50 -1.10
N SER A 56 -10.29 -8.81 -1.27
CA SER A 56 -9.01 -9.41 -1.71
C SER A 56 -9.09 -10.10 -3.07
N THR A 57 -10.22 -10.00 -3.76
CA THR A 57 -10.47 -10.75 -5.00
C THR A 57 -10.74 -9.77 -6.14
N PRO A 58 -9.86 -9.70 -7.15
CA PRO A 58 -10.09 -8.89 -8.33
C PRO A 58 -11.36 -9.33 -9.06
N VAL A 59 -12.17 -8.34 -9.42
CA VAL A 59 -13.40 -8.51 -10.21
C VAL A 59 -13.35 -7.54 -11.39
N LYS A 60 -14.27 -7.68 -12.35
CA LYS A 60 -14.33 -6.77 -13.51
C LYS A 60 -14.56 -5.31 -13.11
N GLU A 61 -15.27 -5.08 -12.00
CA GLU A 61 -15.51 -3.73 -11.47
C GLU A 61 -14.20 -3.15 -10.89
N PRO A 62 -13.73 -1.99 -11.37
CA PRO A 62 -12.46 -1.43 -10.94
C PRO A 62 -12.40 -1.03 -9.47
N GLY A 63 -11.26 -1.31 -8.84
CA GLY A 63 -10.94 -0.83 -7.48
C GLY A 63 -11.69 -1.54 -6.35
N LYS A 64 -12.39 -2.65 -6.66
CA LYS A 64 -13.07 -3.47 -5.64
C LYS A 64 -12.09 -4.30 -4.83
N CYS A 65 -11.08 -4.90 -5.46
CA CYS A 65 -9.95 -5.50 -4.74
C CYS A 65 -8.96 -4.41 -4.34
N VAL A 66 -8.38 -4.51 -3.14
CA VAL A 66 -7.33 -3.63 -2.67
C VAL A 66 -6.09 -4.44 -2.35
N SER A 67 -4.93 -3.99 -2.83
CA SER A 67 -3.64 -4.61 -2.53
C SER A 67 -2.59 -3.56 -2.20
N MET A 68 -1.36 -4.00 -1.93
CA MET A 68 -0.25 -3.14 -1.56
C MET A 68 0.89 -3.31 -2.56
N LEU A 69 1.42 -2.19 -3.06
CA LEU A 69 2.69 -2.15 -3.80
C LEU A 69 3.81 -1.65 -2.92
N ILE A 70 4.96 -2.31 -3.04
CA ILE A 70 6.20 -1.96 -2.35
C ILE A 70 7.37 -1.96 -3.34
N ASP A 71 8.49 -1.37 -2.96
CA ASP A 71 9.75 -1.55 -3.69
C ASP A 71 10.28 -2.98 -3.43
N GLU A 72 10.32 -3.81 -4.47
CA GLU A 72 10.82 -5.20 -4.41
C GLU A 72 12.25 -5.26 -3.86
N GLU A 73 13.08 -4.30 -4.27
CA GLU A 73 14.47 -4.20 -3.86
C GLU A 73 14.64 -3.34 -2.60
N GLY A 74 13.55 -2.94 -1.96
CA GLY A 74 13.55 -1.98 -0.86
C GLY A 74 14.47 -2.40 0.29
N ARG A 75 14.65 -3.71 0.53
CA ARG A 75 15.53 -4.27 1.57
C ARG A 75 17.03 -4.19 1.24
N LEU A 76 17.39 -4.01 -0.02
CA LEU A 76 18.77 -3.81 -0.47
C LEU A 76 19.21 -2.33 -0.35
N LYS A 77 18.26 -1.45 -0.04
CA LYS A 77 18.44 0.00 0.08
C LYS A 77 18.44 0.41 1.56
N PRO A 78 18.98 1.58 1.93
CA PRO A 78 18.98 2.07 3.32
C PRO A 78 17.59 2.58 3.76
N ASN A 79 16.54 1.78 3.51
CA ASN A 79 15.17 2.07 3.86
C ASN A 79 14.88 1.68 5.32
N LYS A 80 14.00 2.47 5.96
CA LYS A 80 13.43 2.11 7.26
C LYS A 80 12.24 1.16 7.08
N ALA A 81 11.89 0.44 8.14
CA ALA A 81 10.68 -0.36 8.17
C ALA A 81 9.43 0.52 8.07
N ASN A 82 8.48 0.10 7.25
CA ASN A 82 7.13 0.66 7.24
C ASN A 82 6.30 -0.08 8.28
N LEU A 83 5.99 0.57 9.41
CA LEU A 83 5.31 -0.09 10.53
C LEU A 83 3.89 -0.53 10.15
N ILE A 84 3.15 0.30 9.41
CA ILE A 84 1.81 -0.01 8.92
C ILE A 84 1.88 -1.18 7.94
N GLY A 85 2.74 -1.09 6.92
CA GLY A 85 2.93 -2.16 5.93
C GLY A 85 3.34 -3.48 6.57
N SER A 86 4.31 -3.45 7.48
CA SER A 86 4.82 -4.62 8.19
C SER A 86 3.76 -5.25 9.08
N TYR A 87 2.98 -4.44 9.81
CA TYR A 87 1.86 -4.95 10.59
C TYR A 87 0.84 -5.63 9.68
N LEU A 88 0.43 -4.98 8.59
CA LEU A 88 -0.59 -5.52 7.69
C LEU A 88 -0.14 -6.81 6.99
N TYR A 89 1.16 -6.90 6.67
CA TYR A 89 1.80 -8.07 6.08
C TYR A 89 1.98 -9.25 7.05
N GLU A 90 1.81 -9.03 8.36
CA GLU A 90 2.05 -10.01 9.44
C GLU A 90 3.54 -10.31 9.72
N PHE A 91 4.40 -9.27 9.67
CA PHE A 91 5.83 -9.37 10.01
C PHE A 91 6.09 -10.14 11.31
N ASP A 92 5.28 -9.93 12.34
CA ASP A 92 5.39 -10.61 13.64
C ASP A 92 5.29 -12.14 13.55
N LYS A 93 4.74 -12.69 12.46
CA LYS A 93 4.64 -14.14 12.24
C LYS A 93 5.80 -14.73 11.44
N HIS A 94 6.36 -13.99 10.48
CA HIS A 94 7.34 -14.54 9.54
C HIS A 94 8.69 -13.80 9.54
N GLY A 95 8.83 -12.69 10.27
CA GLY A 95 10.12 -12.05 10.55
C GLY A 95 10.74 -11.24 9.41
N CYS A 96 10.02 -10.99 8.31
CA CYS A 96 10.51 -10.18 7.18
C CYS A 96 9.72 -8.86 7.07
N PRO A 97 10.28 -7.70 7.49
CA PRO A 97 9.51 -6.46 7.51
C PRO A 97 9.35 -5.89 6.10
N ILE A 98 8.27 -5.14 5.90
CA ILE A 98 8.12 -4.27 4.73
C ILE A 98 8.94 -3.00 4.99
N VAL A 99 9.74 -2.58 4.01
CA VAL A 99 10.63 -1.43 4.12
C VAL A 99 10.35 -0.41 3.03
N GLY A 100 10.59 0.87 3.32
CA GLY A 100 10.31 1.96 2.39
C GLY A 100 8.84 2.40 2.39
N ASN A 101 8.47 3.25 1.45
CA ASN A 101 7.09 3.70 1.31
C ASN A 101 6.24 2.62 0.65
N ILE A 102 4.95 2.58 0.98
CA ILE A 102 4.00 1.65 0.39
C ILE A 102 2.86 2.40 -0.30
N LEU A 103 2.28 1.79 -1.33
CA LEU A 103 1.05 2.25 -1.96
C LEU A 103 -0.07 1.24 -1.73
N PHE A 104 -1.23 1.69 -1.29
CA PHE A 104 -2.47 0.94 -1.42
C PHE A 104 -3.12 1.28 -2.74
N ILE A 105 -3.44 0.25 -3.52
CA ILE A 105 -3.95 0.36 -4.87
C ILE A 105 -5.21 -0.49 -5.04
N GLY A 106 -6.01 -0.15 -6.05
CA GLY A 106 -7.12 -0.98 -6.48
C GLY A 106 -6.69 -1.96 -7.56
N GLU A 107 -7.46 -3.03 -7.73
CA GLU A 107 -7.29 -3.98 -8.83
C GLU A 107 -8.60 -4.23 -9.56
N LYS A 108 -8.46 -4.65 -10.81
CA LYS A 108 -9.56 -5.12 -11.65
C LYS A 108 -9.13 -6.34 -12.46
N MET A 109 -10.09 -7.17 -12.84
CA MET A 109 -9.87 -8.21 -13.83
C MET A 109 -9.99 -7.60 -15.22
N GLY A 110 -8.85 -7.49 -15.92
CA GLY A 110 -8.76 -7.18 -17.34
C GLY A 110 -8.89 -8.43 -18.21
N ASP A 111 -8.67 -8.26 -19.51
CA ASP A 111 -8.77 -9.35 -20.48
C ASP A 111 -7.58 -10.32 -20.38
N ASP A 112 -6.40 -9.80 -20.03
CA ASP A 112 -5.14 -10.56 -19.92
C ASP A 112 -4.72 -10.84 -18.46
N GLY A 113 -5.64 -10.68 -17.50
CA GLY A 113 -5.41 -10.95 -16.09
C GLY A 113 -5.66 -9.75 -15.19
N VAL A 114 -4.95 -9.68 -14.06
CA VAL A 114 -5.16 -8.63 -13.05
C VAL A 114 -4.44 -7.35 -13.48
N GLU A 115 -5.16 -6.24 -13.49
CA GLU A 115 -4.63 -4.91 -13.77
C GLU A 115 -4.75 -4.01 -12.53
N PHE A 116 -3.74 -3.19 -12.29
CA PHE A 116 -3.78 -2.16 -11.25
C PHE A 116 -4.65 -0.99 -11.69
N CYS A 117 -5.35 -0.40 -10.72
CA CYS A 117 -6.16 0.79 -10.89
C CYS A 117 -6.23 1.56 -9.55
N GLY A 118 -7.01 2.64 -9.52
CA GLY A 118 -7.33 3.30 -8.26
C GLY A 118 -8.36 2.52 -7.44
N ILE A 119 -8.48 2.86 -6.17
CA ILE A 119 -9.41 2.24 -5.25
C ILE A 119 -10.82 2.81 -5.49
N SER A 120 -11.85 1.96 -5.40
CA SER A 120 -13.25 2.41 -5.48
C SER A 120 -13.58 3.38 -4.35
N GLU A 121 -14.51 4.31 -4.55
CA GLU A 121 -14.82 5.35 -3.56
C GLU A 121 -15.28 4.79 -2.20
N GLU A 122 -16.06 3.70 -2.24
CA GLU A 122 -16.52 2.95 -1.08
C GLU A 122 -15.34 2.39 -0.26
N ASN A 123 -14.46 1.62 -0.91
CA ASN A 123 -13.29 1.03 -0.24
C ASN A 123 -12.28 2.10 0.19
N PHE A 124 -12.13 3.16 -0.61
CA PHE A 124 -11.19 4.25 -0.35
C PHE A 124 -11.54 4.94 0.96
N SER A 125 -12.81 5.31 1.15
CA SER A 125 -13.27 6.05 2.34
C SER A 125 -13.09 5.23 3.62
N LEU A 126 -13.38 3.92 3.55
CA LEU A 126 -13.18 2.99 4.66
C LEU A 126 -11.68 2.83 4.96
N LEU A 127 -10.87 2.52 3.95
CA LEU A 127 -9.43 2.30 4.12
C LEU A 127 -8.72 3.56 4.65
N GLU A 128 -9.05 4.73 4.11
CA GLU A 128 -8.47 6.00 4.55
C GLU A 128 -8.73 6.25 6.05
N THR A 129 -9.95 5.95 6.51
CA THR A 129 -10.34 6.11 7.92
C THR A 129 -9.55 5.15 8.81
N GLU A 130 -9.49 3.86 8.44
CA GLU A 130 -8.76 2.85 9.20
C GLU A 130 -7.25 3.14 9.26
N LEU A 131 -6.64 3.54 8.14
CA LEU A 131 -5.23 3.91 8.11
C LEU A 131 -4.93 5.13 8.98
N LYS A 132 -5.80 6.16 8.99
CA LYS A 132 -5.68 7.32 9.89
C LYS A 132 -5.70 6.91 11.37
N ASN A 133 -6.63 6.01 11.73
CA ASN A 133 -6.73 5.49 13.10
C ASN A 133 -5.46 4.72 13.49
N MET A 134 -4.99 3.81 12.63
CA MET A 134 -3.77 3.04 12.86
C MET A 134 -2.54 3.94 12.99
N ILE A 135 -2.37 4.92 12.10
CA ILE A 135 -1.25 5.88 12.13
C ILE A 135 -1.25 6.65 13.46
N THR A 136 -2.41 7.10 13.91
CA THR A 136 -2.55 7.84 15.17
C THR A 136 -2.16 6.97 16.37
N ALA A 137 -2.64 5.73 16.41
CA ALA A 137 -2.29 4.77 17.46
C ALA A 137 -0.78 4.47 17.47
N MET A 138 -0.20 4.15 16.31
CA MET A 138 1.22 3.82 16.18
C MET A 138 2.12 5.00 16.55
N LYS A 139 1.80 6.24 16.13
CA LYS A 139 2.56 7.44 16.52
C LYS A 139 2.58 7.63 18.04
N THR A 140 1.46 7.35 18.70
CA THR A 140 1.34 7.44 20.15
C THR A 140 2.26 6.42 20.82
N THR A 141 2.20 5.15 20.40
CA THR A 141 3.04 4.07 20.94
C THR A 141 4.54 4.34 20.71
N VAL A 142 4.94 4.76 19.51
CA VAL A 142 6.36 5.08 19.22
C VAL A 142 6.87 6.21 20.11
N LYS A 143 6.05 7.25 20.35
CA LYS A 143 6.39 8.35 21.24
C LYS A 143 6.53 7.90 22.69
N GLU A 144 5.72 6.95 23.14
CA GLU A 144 5.81 6.39 24.50
C GLU A 144 7.05 5.52 24.69
N MET A 145 7.41 4.71 23.69
CA MET A 145 8.61 3.86 23.73
C MET A 145 9.93 4.65 23.64
N SER A 146 9.87 5.90 23.15
CA SER A 146 11.03 6.77 23.01
C SER A 146 11.28 7.67 24.24
N LYS A 147 10.46 7.54 25.29
CA LYS A 147 10.64 8.22 26.59
C LYS A 147 11.45 7.34 27.54
#